data_AF-A0A091HSC1-F1
#
_entry.id   AF-A0A091HSC1-F1
#
_cell.length_a   1.000
_cell.length_b   1.000
_cell.length_c   1.000
_cell.angle_alpha   90.00
_cell.angle_beta   90.00
_cell.angle_gamma   90.00
#
_symmetry.space_group_name_H-M   'P 1'
#
loop_
_entity.id
_entity.type
_entity.pdbx_description
1 polymer ?
#
loop_
_entity_poly.entity_id
_entity_poly.type
_entity_poly.pdbx_seq_one_letter_code
_entity_poly.pdbx_strand_id
1 'polypeptide(L)'
;HNWDSVMKKYEPVLQDCLLGNRSALKVKSLILQLQRLQEKAIEEDDYDRADKFRQRLEDLEEEKNSLKFQLPSRHPSVSSFLDKFVTQVQAALRWAAEHRVRHEETQLWHENEHKLLRSTYQERMQVWATRRNQLLQEKKCLQQEIEDLRARLAGLEAKDEQLRKEIEEQDGLIQSQDCELAAVLGCISLRELQEISKALDDTLAFSYQIPFSLELPGTIKSLQEKDQSFSMSIKETTAKVCTNQKLCSTLRSRVSAIETQLPALLQAKMLAVSGSNFGTAKDLAEDIKSLTSEKEGLEGVLNELLILSARNIQKLERIKDDYSRLKEELEEGEAAFVTSVKENAEKYMEMLEDKLHSCRSQLLQRVWEADLEACQLLIQGLQLKESSCGFEEEENHMDEMEVTADDPSAPEKRKDALLPEVFPCPKQTKLEEEFFVFSAKLGEKCAAISEKLVQLEDQLQTSICRVDEGV
;
A
#
# COMPACT_ATOMS: atom_id res chain seq x y z
N HIS A 1 47.84 -13.20 -40.07
CA HIS A 1 48.38 -14.04 -38.97
C HIS A 1 49.57 -13.40 -38.28
N ASN A 2 49.32 -12.35 -37.48
CA ASN A 2 50.31 -11.85 -36.53
C ASN A 2 49.71 -11.70 -35.11
N TRP A 3 48.45 -12.11 -34.91
CA TRP A 3 47.75 -11.92 -33.65
C TRP A 3 48.17 -12.90 -32.56
N ASP A 4 48.57 -14.16 -32.81
CA ASP A 4 49.05 -15.08 -31.74
C ASP A 4 50.45 -14.76 -31.24
N SER A 5 51.32 -14.27 -32.12
CA SER A 5 52.61 -13.70 -31.70
C SER A 5 52.39 -12.53 -30.75
N VAL A 6 51.36 -11.74 -31.01
CA VAL A 6 50.95 -10.58 -30.20
C VAL A 6 50.20 -11.03 -28.95
N MET A 7 49.26 -11.97 -29.05
CA MET A 7 48.46 -12.47 -27.94
C MET A 7 49.31 -13.32 -27.00
N LYS A 8 50.22 -14.18 -27.46
CA LYS A 8 51.18 -14.88 -26.58
C LYS A 8 52.08 -13.93 -25.78
N LYS A 9 52.31 -12.69 -26.25
CA LYS A 9 53.03 -11.67 -25.48
C LYS A 9 52.18 -11.07 -24.35
N TYR A 10 50.86 -11.04 -24.50
CA TYR A 10 49.93 -10.51 -23.50
C TYR A 10 49.20 -11.61 -22.71
N GLU A 11 49.21 -12.87 -23.16
CA GLU A 11 48.58 -14.04 -22.55
C GLU A 11 49.00 -14.25 -21.09
N PRO A 12 50.29 -14.22 -20.72
CA PRO A 12 50.65 -14.36 -19.31
C PRO A 12 50.09 -13.20 -18.46
N VAL A 13 50.01 -11.99 -19.01
CA VAL A 13 49.45 -10.81 -18.32
C VAL A 13 47.92 -10.90 -18.19
N LEU A 14 47.25 -11.41 -19.23
CA LEU A 14 45.81 -11.66 -19.22
C LEU A 14 45.47 -12.76 -18.22
N GLN A 15 46.24 -13.84 -18.22
CA GLN A 15 46.04 -14.98 -17.33
C GLN A 15 46.34 -14.62 -15.86
N ASP A 16 47.41 -13.87 -15.59
CA ASP A 16 47.73 -13.37 -14.26
C ASP A 16 46.65 -12.41 -13.73
N CYS A 17 46.16 -11.50 -14.57
CA CYS A 17 45.05 -10.62 -14.24
C CYS A 17 43.75 -11.40 -13.95
N LEU A 18 43.43 -12.41 -14.76
CA LEU A 18 42.27 -13.27 -14.54
C LEU A 18 42.40 -14.11 -13.27
N LEU A 19 43.60 -14.62 -12.98
CA LEU A 19 43.88 -15.36 -11.76
C LEU A 19 43.76 -14.45 -10.53
N GLY A 20 44.33 -13.25 -10.56
CA GLY A 20 44.20 -12.25 -9.50
C GLY A 20 42.74 -11.85 -9.26
N ASN A 21 41.97 -11.62 -10.32
CA ASN A 21 40.53 -11.35 -10.25
C ASN A 21 39.76 -12.52 -9.65
N ARG A 22 40.08 -13.75 -10.06
CA ARG A 22 39.44 -14.96 -9.53
C ARG A 22 39.76 -15.15 -8.05
N SER A 23 40.98 -14.87 -7.62
CA SER A 23 41.37 -14.90 -6.20
C SER A 23 40.63 -13.81 -5.41
N ALA A 24 40.55 -12.58 -5.91
CA ALA A 24 39.82 -11.50 -5.26
C ALA A 24 38.32 -11.80 -5.12
N LEU A 25 37.70 -12.38 -6.16
CA LEU A 25 36.29 -12.80 -6.11
C LEU A 25 36.08 -13.97 -5.15
N LYS A 26 37.01 -14.92 -5.08
CA LYS A 26 36.96 -16.02 -4.10
C LYS A 26 37.05 -15.49 -2.67
N VAL A 27 37.97 -14.57 -2.38
CA VAL A 27 38.10 -13.95 -1.05
C VAL A 27 36.82 -13.17 -0.69
N LYS A 28 36.26 -12.38 -1.61
CA LYS A 28 34.98 -11.68 -1.40
C LYS A 28 33.82 -12.65 -1.15
N SER A 29 33.75 -13.74 -1.91
CA SER A 29 32.72 -14.78 -1.71
C SER A 29 32.85 -15.45 -0.34
N LEU A 30 34.07 -15.78 0.08
CA LEU A 30 34.33 -16.37 1.39
C LEU A 30 33.99 -15.41 2.55
N ILE A 31 34.26 -14.10 2.39
CA ILE A 31 33.86 -13.08 3.38
C ILE A 31 32.34 -13.06 3.54
N LEU A 32 31.58 -13.01 2.44
CA LEU A 32 30.12 -13.00 2.49
C LEU A 32 29.56 -14.30 3.10
N GLN A 33 30.18 -15.44 2.81
CA GLN A 33 29.79 -16.71 3.41
C GLN A 33 30.08 -16.74 4.92
N LEU A 34 31.24 -16.26 5.36
CA LEU A 34 31.61 -16.22 6.76
C LEU A 34 30.77 -15.20 7.55
N GLN A 35 30.37 -14.08 6.95
CA GLN A 35 29.44 -13.12 7.56
C GLN A 35 28.07 -13.75 7.83
N ARG A 36 27.50 -14.48 6.84
CA ARG A 36 26.24 -15.21 7.05
C ARG A 36 26.35 -16.31 8.10
N LEU A 37 27.49 -17.01 8.14
CA LEU A 37 27.73 -18.03 9.17
C LEU A 37 27.95 -17.42 10.56
N GLN A 38 28.51 -16.21 10.63
CA GLN A 38 28.64 -15.44 11.85
C GLN A 38 27.27 -14.97 12.36
N GLU A 39 26.45 -14.37 11.50
CA GLU A 39 25.08 -13.94 11.83
C GLU A 39 24.23 -15.12 12.32
N LYS A 40 24.31 -16.25 11.63
CA LYS A 40 23.61 -17.47 12.06
C LYS A 40 24.12 -18.01 13.40
N ALA A 41 25.43 -17.95 13.67
CA ALA A 41 25.97 -18.35 14.96
C ALA A 41 25.52 -17.40 16.10
N ILE A 42 25.30 -16.11 15.80
CA ILE A 42 24.73 -15.14 16.74
C ILE A 42 23.25 -15.45 17.01
N GLU A 43 22.47 -15.76 15.98
CA GLU A 43 21.06 -16.15 16.12
C GLU A 43 20.87 -17.45 16.91
N GLU A 44 21.87 -18.34 16.90
CA GLU A 44 21.90 -19.60 17.65
C GLU A 44 22.52 -19.46 19.06
N ASP A 45 22.84 -18.23 19.51
CA ASP A 45 23.50 -17.91 20.79
C ASP A 45 24.88 -18.61 21.00
N ASP A 46 25.55 -19.06 19.91
CA ASP A 46 26.88 -19.68 19.94
C ASP A 46 27.98 -18.63 19.70
N TYR A 47 28.21 -17.82 20.73
CA TYR A 47 29.11 -16.66 20.67
C TYR A 47 30.60 -17.03 20.50
N ASP A 48 31.04 -18.19 20.99
CA ASP A 48 32.42 -18.67 20.81
C ASP A 48 32.70 -19.01 19.34
N ARG A 49 31.68 -19.48 18.61
CA ARG A 49 31.77 -19.73 17.17
C ARG A 49 31.65 -18.45 16.36
N ALA A 50 30.80 -17.52 16.78
CA ALA A 50 30.70 -16.19 16.16
C ALA A 50 32.02 -15.40 16.24
N ASP A 51 32.74 -15.47 17.37
CA ASP A 51 34.02 -14.75 17.54
C ASP A 51 35.14 -15.33 16.67
N LYS A 52 35.18 -16.66 16.48
CA LYS A 52 36.11 -17.31 15.54
C LYS A 52 35.86 -16.89 14.10
N PHE A 53 34.59 -16.71 13.70
CA PHE A 53 34.26 -16.19 12.38
C PHE A 53 34.63 -14.72 12.25
N ARG A 54 34.47 -13.90 13.31
CA ARG A 54 34.92 -12.50 13.34
C ARG A 54 36.42 -12.37 13.07
N GLN A 55 37.25 -13.13 13.78
CA GLN A 55 38.71 -13.06 13.61
C GLN A 55 39.15 -13.54 12.21
N ARG A 56 38.46 -14.55 11.66
CA ARG A 56 38.75 -15.03 10.30
C ARG A 56 38.32 -14.05 9.21
N LEU A 57 37.29 -13.25 9.47
CA LEU A 57 36.85 -12.18 8.58
C LEU A 57 37.86 -11.03 8.54
N GLU A 58 38.47 -10.67 9.67
CA GLU A 58 39.52 -9.64 9.74
C GLU A 58 40.74 -10.02 8.88
N ASP A 59 41.22 -11.27 8.97
CA ASP A 59 42.33 -11.76 8.14
C ASP A 59 42.02 -11.71 6.62
N LEU A 60 40.80 -12.11 6.24
CA LEU A 60 40.38 -12.13 4.83
C LEU A 60 40.15 -10.74 4.27
N GLU A 61 39.78 -9.77 5.11
CA GLU A 61 39.61 -8.37 4.73
C GLU A 61 40.97 -7.72 4.44
N GLU A 62 42.02 -8.05 5.21
CA GLU A 62 43.40 -7.63 4.90
C GLU A 62 43.93 -8.27 3.61
N GLU A 63 43.69 -9.56 3.39
CA GLU A 63 44.04 -10.26 2.13
C GLU A 63 43.30 -9.62 0.93
N LYS A 64 42.01 -9.29 1.09
CA LYS A 64 41.21 -8.59 0.07
C LYS A 64 41.80 -7.24 -0.31
N ASN A 65 42.31 -6.48 0.66
CA ASN A 65 42.88 -5.15 0.41
C ASN A 65 44.21 -5.22 -0.37
N SER A 66 44.93 -6.34 -0.30
CA SER A 66 46.15 -6.61 -1.09
C SER A 66 45.86 -7.01 -2.55
N LEU A 67 44.66 -7.53 -2.82
CA LEU A 67 44.24 -8.02 -4.13
C LEU A 67 43.38 -6.98 -4.86
N LYS A 68 43.81 -6.52 -6.04
CA LYS A 68 43.08 -5.51 -6.82
C LYS A 68 42.39 -6.13 -8.01
N PHE A 69 41.06 -6.02 -8.04
CA PHE A 69 40.26 -6.43 -9.20
C PHE A 69 40.39 -5.40 -10.32
N GLN A 70 40.78 -5.85 -11.51
CA GLN A 70 40.90 -4.98 -12.68
C GLN A 70 40.54 -5.75 -13.96
N LEU A 71 39.93 -5.07 -14.93
CA LEU A 71 39.65 -5.70 -16.22
C LEU A 71 40.96 -5.92 -16.99
N PRO A 72 41.17 -7.08 -17.65
CA PRO A 72 42.38 -7.32 -18.42
C PRO A 72 42.62 -6.27 -19.52
N SER A 73 41.56 -5.71 -20.12
CA SER A 73 41.65 -4.60 -21.09
C SER A 73 42.11 -3.27 -20.49
N ARG A 74 41.97 -3.09 -19.17
CA ARG A 74 42.44 -1.92 -18.41
C ARG A 74 43.80 -2.15 -17.75
N HIS A 75 44.36 -3.36 -17.89
CA HIS A 75 45.72 -3.63 -17.46
C HIS A 75 46.68 -2.76 -18.28
N PRO A 76 47.65 -2.04 -17.66
CA PRO A 76 48.47 -1.04 -18.35
C PRO A 76 49.10 -1.52 -19.67
N SER A 77 49.64 -2.74 -19.69
CA SER A 77 50.27 -3.33 -20.89
C SER A 77 49.27 -3.67 -22.00
N VAL A 78 48.05 -4.08 -21.66
CA VAL A 78 47.01 -4.48 -22.61
C VAL A 78 46.25 -3.25 -23.10
N SER A 79 45.95 -2.30 -22.21
CA SER A 79 45.31 -1.03 -22.55
C SER A 79 46.18 -0.21 -23.51
N SER A 80 47.50 -0.14 -23.27
CA SER A 80 48.43 0.55 -24.17
C SER A 80 48.50 -0.11 -25.56
N PHE A 81 48.39 -1.44 -25.61
CA PHE A 81 48.31 -2.18 -26.87
C PHE A 81 46.99 -1.92 -27.59
N LEU A 82 45.86 -1.93 -26.86
CA LEU A 82 44.54 -1.67 -27.41
C LEU A 82 44.43 -0.23 -27.97
N ASP A 83 44.97 0.79 -27.30
CA ASP A 83 44.98 2.16 -27.83
C ASP A 83 45.78 2.29 -29.14
N LYS A 84 46.92 1.61 -29.22
CA LYS A 84 47.73 1.55 -30.45
C LYS A 84 47.02 0.75 -31.54
N PHE A 85 46.34 -0.33 -31.15
CA PHE A 85 45.57 -1.16 -32.06
C PHE A 85 44.37 -0.39 -32.61
N VAL A 86 43.66 0.38 -31.79
CA VAL A 86 42.58 1.29 -32.20
C VAL A 86 43.13 2.36 -33.15
N THR A 87 44.28 2.96 -32.85
CA THR A 87 44.93 3.93 -33.75
C THR A 87 45.29 3.32 -35.10
N GLN A 88 45.76 2.07 -35.14
CA GLN A 88 46.07 1.33 -36.39
C GLN A 88 44.80 0.89 -37.13
N VAL A 89 43.77 0.45 -36.43
CA VAL A 89 42.49 0.04 -37.02
C VAL A 89 41.75 1.26 -37.58
N GLN A 90 41.81 2.41 -36.92
CA GLN A 90 41.24 3.67 -37.44
C GLN A 90 42.06 4.27 -38.58
N ALA A 91 43.38 4.06 -38.63
CA ALA A 91 44.20 4.38 -39.79
C ALA A 91 43.90 3.45 -40.96
N ALA A 92 43.70 2.15 -40.71
CA ALA A 92 43.30 1.17 -41.71
C ALA A 92 41.86 1.38 -42.20
N LEU A 93 40.94 1.84 -41.35
CA LEU A 93 39.57 2.21 -41.72
C LEU A 93 39.53 3.53 -42.52
N ARG A 94 40.39 4.51 -42.20
CA ARG A 94 40.63 5.70 -43.04
C ARG A 94 41.22 5.30 -44.40
N TRP A 95 42.13 4.31 -44.41
CA TRP A 95 42.67 3.68 -45.62
C TRP A 95 41.61 2.86 -46.40
N ALA A 96 40.66 2.20 -45.72
CA ALA A 96 39.59 1.39 -46.31
C ALA A 96 38.38 2.21 -46.81
N ALA A 97 38.10 3.36 -46.20
CA ALA A 97 37.15 4.35 -46.74
C ALA A 97 37.73 5.10 -47.95
N GLU A 98 39.07 5.22 -48.03
CA GLU A 98 39.83 5.64 -49.22
C GLU A 98 39.97 4.50 -50.27
N HIS A 99 39.81 3.23 -49.86
CA HIS A 99 39.78 2.03 -50.70
C HIS A 99 38.37 1.42 -50.86
N ARG A 100 37.58 2.11 -51.68
CA ARG A 100 36.78 1.47 -52.73
C ARG A 100 37.45 0.16 -53.22
N VAL A 101 36.64 -0.73 -53.77
CA VAL A 101 37.01 -1.43 -55.02
C VAL A 101 38.00 -2.60 -54.93
N ARG A 102 38.55 -2.98 -53.77
CA ARG A 102 39.51 -4.10 -53.77
C ARG A 102 39.27 -5.12 -52.65
N HIS A 103 38.57 -6.18 -53.04
CA HIS A 103 38.77 -7.57 -52.63
C HIS A 103 38.27 -8.10 -51.26
N GLU A 104 37.39 -9.09 -51.39
CA GLU A 104 37.49 -10.42 -50.72
C GLU A 104 37.17 -10.44 -49.23
N GLU A 105 35.97 -10.79 -48.77
CA GLU A 105 35.13 -11.90 -49.25
C GLU A 105 35.92 -13.20 -49.47
N THR A 106 36.67 -13.65 -48.48
CA THR A 106 36.97 -15.08 -48.39
C THR A 106 37.19 -15.53 -46.95
N GLN A 107 36.10 -16.02 -46.37
CA GLN A 107 36.07 -17.29 -45.66
C GLN A 107 36.96 -17.41 -44.39
N LEU A 108 36.51 -17.26 -43.14
CA LEU A 108 35.30 -17.78 -42.51
C LEU A 108 34.84 -19.11 -43.10
N TRP A 109 34.69 -20.10 -42.23
CA TRP A 109 33.87 -21.27 -42.45
C TRP A 109 34.51 -22.41 -43.23
N HIS A 110 34.97 -23.46 -42.59
CA HIS A 110 34.10 -24.51 -42.08
C HIS A 110 35.11 -25.59 -41.64
N GLU A 111 34.97 -26.31 -40.55
CA GLU A 111 34.02 -27.41 -40.57
C GLU A 111 33.78 -28.04 -39.19
N ASN A 112 34.53 -27.68 -38.14
CA ASN A 112 34.53 -28.45 -36.88
C ASN A 112 33.61 -27.91 -35.76
N GLU A 113 32.97 -26.76 -35.95
CA GLU A 113 32.06 -26.19 -34.94
C GLU A 113 30.64 -26.80 -34.98
N HIS A 114 30.21 -27.40 -36.08
CA HIS A 114 28.77 -27.53 -36.37
C HIS A 114 27.99 -28.62 -35.63
N LYS A 115 28.61 -29.52 -34.86
CA LYS A 115 27.89 -30.68 -34.27
C LYS A 115 27.73 -30.65 -32.75
N LEU A 116 28.67 -30.06 -32.01
CA LEU A 116 28.56 -29.85 -30.55
C LEU A 116 27.99 -28.47 -30.19
N LEU A 117 28.26 -27.44 -31.01
CA LEU A 117 27.55 -26.17 -30.90
C LEU A 117 26.07 -26.37 -31.18
N ARG A 118 25.65 -27.18 -32.16
CA ARG A 118 24.23 -27.20 -32.57
C ARG A 118 23.22 -27.51 -31.45
N SER A 119 23.53 -28.34 -30.44
CA SER A 119 22.59 -28.59 -29.31
C SER A 119 22.67 -27.52 -28.22
N THR A 120 23.87 -27.14 -27.78
CA THR A 120 24.08 -26.08 -26.78
C THR A 120 23.74 -24.68 -27.30
N TYR A 121 23.98 -24.44 -28.59
CA TYR A 121 23.57 -23.26 -29.35
C TYR A 121 22.05 -23.23 -29.52
N GLN A 122 21.39 -24.37 -29.72
CA GLN A 122 19.93 -24.40 -29.86
C GLN A 122 19.24 -24.19 -28.51
N GLU A 123 19.75 -24.72 -27.40
CA GLU A 123 19.28 -24.38 -26.03
C GLU A 123 19.59 -22.93 -25.65
N ARG A 124 20.81 -22.43 -25.90
CA ARG A 124 21.14 -21.01 -25.70
C ARG A 124 20.32 -20.10 -26.60
N MET A 125 20.02 -20.51 -27.83
CA MET A 125 19.11 -19.79 -28.73
C MET A 125 17.68 -19.80 -28.21
N GLN A 126 17.21 -20.87 -27.55
CA GLN A 126 15.90 -20.90 -26.92
C GLN A 126 15.86 -19.99 -25.68
N VAL A 127 16.91 -19.98 -24.85
CA VAL A 127 17.03 -19.04 -23.72
C VAL A 127 17.16 -17.59 -24.21
N TRP A 128 17.90 -17.36 -25.30
CA TRP A 128 17.98 -16.05 -25.93
C TRP A 128 16.69 -15.65 -26.62
N ALA A 129 15.98 -16.57 -27.27
CA ALA A 129 14.71 -16.30 -27.91
C ALA A 129 13.64 -15.99 -26.86
N THR A 130 13.60 -16.71 -25.74
CA THR A 130 12.71 -16.44 -24.62
C THR A 130 13.05 -15.11 -23.95
N ARG A 131 14.33 -14.82 -23.65
CA ARG A 131 14.75 -13.51 -23.12
C ARG A 131 14.48 -12.36 -24.11
N ARG A 132 14.69 -12.57 -25.40
CA ARG A 132 14.36 -11.60 -26.46
C ARG A 132 12.86 -11.37 -26.53
N ASN A 133 12.05 -12.42 -26.48
CA ASN A 133 10.59 -12.31 -26.50
C ASN A 133 10.08 -11.61 -25.23
N GLN A 134 10.67 -11.90 -24.06
CA GLN A 134 10.41 -11.21 -22.81
C GLN A 134 10.73 -9.71 -22.92
N LEU A 135 11.93 -9.36 -23.41
CA LEU A 135 12.31 -7.95 -23.62
C LEU A 135 11.43 -7.26 -24.68
N LEU A 136 10.98 -7.98 -25.72
CA LEU A 136 10.02 -7.44 -26.69
C LEU A 136 8.65 -7.20 -26.06
N GLN A 137 8.22 -8.06 -25.14
CA GLN A 137 6.98 -7.90 -24.41
C GLN A 137 7.08 -6.76 -23.38
N GLU A 138 8.17 -6.67 -22.63
CA GLU A 138 8.47 -5.53 -21.74
C GLU A 138 8.54 -4.23 -22.53
N LYS A 139 9.22 -4.21 -23.68
CA LYS A 139 9.24 -3.05 -24.57
C LYS A 139 7.82 -2.68 -25.01
N LYS A 140 6.97 -3.64 -25.35
CA LYS A 140 5.57 -3.39 -25.73
C LYS A 140 4.75 -2.85 -24.55
N CYS A 141 4.95 -3.39 -23.34
CA CYS A 141 4.31 -2.89 -22.12
C CYS A 141 4.74 -1.44 -21.82
N LEU A 142 6.04 -1.15 -21.87
CA LEU A 142 6.57 0.20 -21.67
C LEU A 142 6.09 1.18 -22.76
N GLN A 143 5.98 0.73 -24.01
CA GLN A 143 5.39 1.54 -25.08
C GLN A 143 3.94 1.90 -24.78
N GLN A 144 3.16 0.94 -24.31
CA GLN A 144 1.76 1.16 -23.93
C GLN A 144 1.62 2.07 -22.71
N GLU A 145 2.51 1.96 -21.72
CA GLU A 145 2.55 2.86 -20.56
C GLU A 145 2.95 4.29 -20.97
N ILE A 146 3.92 4.44 -21.87
CA ILE A 146 4.27 5.75 -22.43
C ILE A 146 3.09 6.36 -23.19
N GLU A 147 2.32 5.55 -23.94
CA GLU A 147 1.11 5.99 -24.61
C GLU A 147 0.01 6.42 -23.63
N ASP A 148 -0.21 5.66 -22.53
CA ASP A 148 -1.15 6.03 -21.47
C ASP A 148 -0.74 7.32 -20.77
N LEU A 149 0.55 7.47 -20.41
CA LEU A 149 1.08 8.68 -19.82
C LEU A 149 0.95 9.89 -20.75
N ARG A 150 1.20 9.73 -22.05
CA ARG A 150 0.96 10.78 -23.04
C ARG A 150 -0.51 11.16 -23.14
N ALA A 151 -1.43 10.19 -23.08
CA ALA A 151 -2.86 10.45 -23.07
C ALA A 151 -3.29 11.21 -21.80
N ARG A 152 -2.77 10.84 -20.63
CA ARG A 152 -3.00 11.57 -19.37
C ARG A 152 -2.45 12.99 -19.43
N LEU A 153 -1.24 13.16 -19.97
CA LEU A 153 -0.63 14.48 -20.15
C LEU A 153 -1.49 15.36 -21.06
N ALA A 154 -1.92 14.85 -22.22
CA ALA A 154 -2.81 15.58 -23.12
C ALA A 154 -4.15 15.94 -22.45
N GLY A 155 -4.70 15.07 -21.61
CA GLY A 155 -5.89 15.35 -20.81
C GLY A 155 -5.67 16.45 -19.77
N LEU A 156 -4.49 16.51 -19.16
CA LEU A 156 -4.11 17.58 -18.23
C LEU A 156 -3.86 18.90 -18.95
N GLU A 157 -3.18 18.89 -20.10
CA GLU A 157 -2.97 20.07 -20.93
C GLU A 157 -4.30 20.66 -21.43
N ALA A 158 -5.26 19.80 -21.81
CA ALA A 158 -6.60 20.25 -22.17
C ALA A 158 -7.35 20.89 -21.01
N LYS A 159 -7.21 20.36 -19.79
CA LYS A 159 -7.78 20.96 -18.56
C LYS A 159 -7.11 22.28 -18.22
N ASP A 160 -5.80 22.37 -18.37
CA ASP A 160 -5.04 23.60 -18.13
C ASP A 160 -5.47 24.69 -19.12
N GLU A 161 -5.60 24.37 -20.40
CA GLU A 161 -6.11 25.29 -21.41
C GLU A 161 -7.58 25.69 -21.16
N GLN A 162 -8.41 24.75 -20.70
CA GLN A 162 -9.78 25.06 -20.28
C GLN A 162 -9.81 26.05 -19.12
N LEU A 163 -9.00 25.80 -18.08
CA LEU A 163 -8.91 26.69 -16.92
C LEU A 163 -8.35 28.07 -17.29
N ARG A 164 -7.37 28.14 -18.20
CA ARG A 164 -6.87 29.43 -18.72
C ARG A 164 -7.98 30.24 -19.38
N LYS A 165 -8.81 29.60 -20.21
CA LYS A 165 -9.95 30.27 -20.85
C LYS A 165 -10.99 30.70 -19.84
N GLU A 166 -11.30 29.86 -18.85
CA GLU A 166 -12.23 30.21 -17.77
C GLU A 166 -11.70 31.40 -16.96
N ILE A 167 -10.41 31.46 -16.66
CA ILE A 167 -9.77 32.62 -16.01
C ILE A 167 -9.89 33.86 -16.90
N GLU A 168 -9.59 33.76 -18.19
CA GLU A 168 -9.66 34.91 -19.11
C GLU A 168 -11.10 35.43 -19.30
N GLU A 169 -12.08 34.52 -19.35
CA GLU A 169 -13.51 34.86 -19.37
C GLU A 169 -13.92 35.58 -18.06
N GLN A 170 -13.48 35.09 -16.91
CA GLN A 170 -13.71 35.74 -15.61
C GLN A 170 -13.02 37.11 -15.53
N ASP A 171 -11.78 37.24 -16.00
CA ASP A 171 -11.06 38.53 -16.05
C ASP A 171 -11.78 39.54 -16.95
N GLY A 172 -12.32 39.09 -18.09
CA GLY A 172 -13.15 39.93 -18.97
C GLY A 172 -14.45 40.38 -18.29
N LEU A 173 -15.09 39.48 -17.53
CA LEU A 173 -16.28 39.81 -16.72
C LEU A 173 -15.94 40.85 -15.64
N ILE A 174 -14.85 40.65 -14.89
CA ILE A 174 -14.38 41.57 -13.86
C ILE A 174 -14.13 42.96 -14.46
N GLN A 175 -13.40 43.04 -15.57
CA GLN A 175 -13.11 44.32 -16.23
C GLN A 175 -14.38 45.06 -16.69
N SER A 176 -15.38 44.33 -17.20
CA SER A 176 -16.65 44.95 -17.60
C SER A 176 -17.45 45.43 -16.40
N GLN A 177 -17.49 44.66 -15.30
CA GLN A 177 -18.10 45.07 -14.04
C GLN A 177 -17.39 46.28 -13.42
N ASP A 178 -16.06 46.34 -13.45
CA ASP A 178 -15.27 47.47 -12.95
C ASP A 178 -15.60 48.77 -13.71
N CYS A 179 -15.83 48.68 -15.03
CA CYS A 179 -16.24 49.83 -15.84
C CYS A 179 -17.64 50.33 -15.47
N GLU A 180 -18.59 49.42 -15.21
CA GLU A 180 -19.95 49.75 -14.77
C GLU A 180 -19.95 50.32 -13.34
N LEU A 181 -19.20 49.71 -12.42
CA LEU A 181 -19.00 50.18 -11.05
C LEU A 181 -18.39 51.58 -11.03
N ALA A 182 -17.35 51.85 -11.81
CA ALA A 182 -16.74 53.17 -11.91
C ALA A 182 -17.74 54.23 -12.38
N ALA A 183 -18.63 53.89 -13.32
CA ALA A 183 -19.69 54.78 -13.79
C ALA A 183 -20.75 55.07 -12.70
N VAL A 184 -21.17 54.05 -11.94
CA VAL A 184 -22.15 54.19 -10.84
C VAL A 184 -21.57 54.98 -9.66
N LEU A 185 -20.32 54.68 -9.26
CA LEU A 185 -19.64 55.37 -8.15
C LEU A 185 -19.37 56.85 -8.47
N GLY A 186 -19.20 57.21 -9.74
CA GLY A 186 -19.07 58.60 -10.19
C GLY A 186 -20.32 59.47 -9.97
N CYS A 187 -21.48 58.86 -9.71
CA CYS A 187 -22.75 59.57 -9.47
C CYS A 187 -23.13 59.68 -7.99
N ILE A 188 -22.34 59.13 -7.07
CA ILE A 188 -22.62 59.08 -5.62
C ILE A 188 -21.84 60.20 -4.90
N SER A 189 -22.41 60.75 -3.83
CA SER A 189 -21.71 61.77 -3.04
C SER A 189 -20.56 61.19 -2.21
N LEU A 190 -19.50 61.98 -1.96
CA LEU A 190 -18.35 61.53 -1.17
C LEU A 190 -18.74 61.02 0.24
N ARG A 191 -19.78 61.62 0.85
CA ARG A 191 -20.28 61.20 2.17
C ARG A 191 -20.93 59.82 2.12
N GLU A 192 -21.80 59.59 1.15
CA GLU A 192 -22.45 58.29 0.96
C GLU A 192 -21.42 57.21 0.63
N LEU A 193 -20.40 57.56 -0.18
CA LEU A 193 -19.29 56.65 -0.49
C LEU A 193 -18.47 56.27 0.76
N GLN A 194 -18.23 57.21 1.67
CA GLN A 194 -17.55 56.94 2.95
C GLN A 194 -18.39 56.08 3.89
N GLU A 195 -19.71 56.29 3.93
CA GLU A 195 -20.64 55.46 4.71
C GLU A 195 -20.70 54.03 4.16
N ILE A 196 -20.74 53.88 2.83
CA ILE A 196 -20.70 52.59 2.12
C ILE A 196 -19.36 51.88 2.35
N SER A 197 -18.23 52.57 2.19
CA SER A 197 -16.88 52.01 2.43
C SER A 197 -16.76 51.48 3.84
N LYS A 198 -17.16 52.27 4.85
CA LYS A 198 -17.11 51.84 6.24
C LYS A 198 -18.02 50.63 6.51
N ALA A 199 -19.22 50.62 5.96
CA ALA A 199 -20.14 49.49 6.10
C ALA A 199 -19.59 48.22 5.43
N LEU A 200 -18.92 48.35 4.30
CA LEU A 200 -18.28 47.25 3.59
C LEU A 200 -17.07 46.72 4.39
N ASP A 201 -16.22 47.60 4.91
CA ASP A 201 -15.07 47.23 5.75
C ASP A 201 -15.53 46.47 7.00
N ASP A 202 -16.58 46.95 7.66
CA ASP A 202 -17.20 46.28 8.81
C ASP A 202 -17.76 44.90 8.40
N THR A 203 -18.44 44.80 7.25
CA THR A 203 -19.00 43.54 6.74
C THR A 203 -17.90 42.52 6.47
N LEU A 204 -16.83 42.93 5.78
CA LEU A 204 -15.68 42.07 5.47
C LEU A 204 -15.01 41.57 6.75
N ALA A 205 -14.82 42.44 7.75
CA ALA A 205 -14.20 42.06 9.01
C ALA A 205 -14.94 40.94 9.76
N PHE A 206 -16.28 40.87 9.63
CA PHE A 206 -17.09 39.82 10.24
C PHE A 206 -17.32 38.62 9.32
N SER A 207 -17.43 38.81 8.00
CA SER A 207 -17.64 37.70 7.06
C SER A 207 -16.46 36.73 7.05
N TYR A 208 -15.23 37.23 7.21
CA TYR A 208 -14.03 36.39 7.36
C TYR A 208 -14.01 35.55 8.66
N GLN A 209 -14.89 35.81 9.63
CA GLN A 209 -15.00 35.02 10.86
C GLN A 209 -15.91 33.80 10.69
N ILE A 210 -16.78 33.78 9.68
CA ILE A 210 -17.54 32.59 9.31
C ILE A 210 -16.62 31.71 8.46
N PRO A 211 -16.36 30.45 8.88
CA PRO A 211 -15.63 29.53 8.03
C PRO A 211 -16.43 29.28 6.75
N PHE A 212 -15.93 29.75 5.61
CA PHE A 212 -16.51 29.46 4.29
C PHE A 212 -16.41 27.97 3.92
N SER A 213 -15.49 27.25 4.57
CA SER A 213 -15.36 25.82 4.44
C SER A 213 -16.13 25.13 5.57
N LEU A 214 -17.24 24.48 5.20
CA LEU A 214 -17.96 23.51 6.02
C LEU A 214 -17.14 22.24 6.30
N GLU A 215 -15.92 22.15 5.78
CA GLU A 215 -15.06 21.01 6.03
C GLU A 215 -14.62 20.96 7.49
N LEU A 216 -14.68 19.75 8.04
CA LEU A 216 -14.17 19.44 9.37
C LEU A 216 -12.70 19.90 9.51
N PRO A 217 -12.33 20.51 10.65
CA PRO A 217 -10.95 20.83 10.97
C PRO A 217 -10.02 19.62 10.81
N GLY A 218 -8.77 19.86 10.41
CA GLY A 218 -7.79 18.79 10.20
C GLY A 218 -7.55 17.92 11.44
N THR A 219 -7.76 18.45 12.64
CA THR A 219 -7.73 17.68 13.89
C THR A 219 -8.82 16.62 13.96
N ILE A 220 -10.05 16.97 13.55
CA ILE A 220 -11.19 16.05 13.55
C ILE A 220 -11.05 15.03 12.41
N LYS A 221 -10.62 15.46 11.22
CA LYS A 221 -10.30 14.54 10.12
C LYS A 221 -9.23 13.51 10.53
N SER A 222 -8.19 13.94 11.26
CA SER A 222 -7.18 13.02 11.81
C SER A 222 -7.75 12.04 12.84
N LEU A 223 -8.72 12.47 13.67
CA LEU A 223 -9.42 11.57 14.59
C LEU A 223 -10.29 10.56 13.84
N GLN A 224 -10.96 10.94 12.75
CA GLN A 224 -11.72 10.03 11.88
C GLN A 224 -10.82 8.98 11.20
N GLU A 225 -9.62 9.38 10.74
CA GLU A 225 -8.63 8.42 10.21
C GLU A 225 -8.16 7.45 11.30
N LYS A 226 -7.97 7.94 12.53
CA LYS A 226 -7.63 7.10 13.68
C LYS A 226 -8.76 6.15 14.05
N ASP A 227 -10.03 6.56 14.00
CA ASP A 227 -11.21 5.70 14.21
C ASP A 227 -11.17 4.50 13.25
N GLN A 228 -10.91 4.75 11.96
CA GLN A 228 -10.74 3.68 10.97
C GLN A 228 -9.57 2.76 11.31
N SER A 229 -8.44 3.31 11.74
CA SER A 229 -7.26 2.53 12.14
C SER A 229 -7.52 1.64 13.36
N PHE A 230 -8.24 2.16 14.36
CA PHE A 230 -8.64 1.42 15.55
C PHE A 230 -9.65 0.32 15.21
N SER A 231 -10.65 0.62 14.37
CA SER A 231 -11.61 -0.37 13.87
C SER A 231 -10.89 -1.57 13.22
N MET A 232 -9.88 -1.32 12.39
CA MET A 232 -9.05 -2.37 11.81
C MET A 232 -8.23 -3.13 12.86
N SER A 233 -7.64 -2.43 13.83
CA SER A 233 -6.84 -3.04 14.91
C SER A 233 -7.68 -3.93 15.84
N ILE A 234 -8.91 -3.51 16.17
CA ILE A 234 -9.89 -4.29 16.95
C ILE A 234 -10.26 -5.54 16.16
N LYS A 235 -10.60 -5.43 14.88
CA LYS A 235 -10.93 -6.57 14.02
C LYS A 235 -9.78 -7.58 13.95
N GLU A 236 -8.55 -7.10 13.73
CA GLU A 236 -7.36 -7.94 13.65
C GLU A 236 -7.08 -8.67 14.98
N THR A 237 -7.11 -7.94 16.10
CA THR A 237 -6.82 -8.51 17.42
C THR A 237 -7.93 -9.48 17.84
N THR A 238 -9.20 -9.17 17.54
CA THR A 238 -10.34 -10.07 17.74
C THR A 238 -10.18 -11.35 16.93
N ALA A 239 -9.75 -11.26 15.67
CA ALA A 239 -9.47 -12.43 14.85
C ALA A 239 -8.37 -13.32 15.45
N LYS A 240 -7.29 -12.72 15.99
CA LYS A 240 -6.21 -13.45 16.69
C LYS A 240 -6.70 -14.16 17.96
N VAL A 241 -7.59 -13.53 18.73
CA VAL A 241 -8.21 -14.16 19.90
C VAL A 241 -9.10 -15.34 19.48
N CYS A 242 -9.94 -15.15 18.47
CA CYS A 242 -10.83 -16.19 17.95
C CYS A 242 -10.07 -17.40 17.39
N THR A 243 -8.98 -17.19 16.64
CA THR A 243 -8.17 -18.30 16.10
C THR A 243 -7.44 -19.04 17.22
N ASN A 244 -6.84 -18.33 18.18
CA ASN A 244 -6.20 -18.96 19.33
C ASN A 244 -7.21 -19.77 20.15
N GLN A 245 -8.42 -19.25 20.39
CA GLN A 245 -9.47 -19.98 21.10
C GLN A 245 -9.89 -21.27 20.38
N LYS A 246 -10.00 -21.23 19.04
CA LYS A 246 -10.25 -22.42 18.22
C LYS A 246 -9.13 -23.45 18.38
N LEU A 247 -7.87 -23.03 18.26
CA LEU A 247 -6.71 -23.91 18.45
C LEU A 247 -6.68 -24.54 19.86
N CYS A 248 -6.92 -23.73 20.90
CA CYS A 248 -7.01 -24.22 22.27
C CYS A 248 -8.12 -25.27 22.44
N SER A 249 -9.27 -25.10 21.77
CA SER A 249 -10.37 -26.07 21.83
C SER A 249 -9.99 -27.40 21.17
N THR A 250 -9.33 -27.36 20.01
CA THR A 250 -8.85 -28.56 19.30
C THR A 250 -7.79 -29.30 20.12
N LEU A 251 -6.83 -28.57 20.70
CA LEU A 251 -5.79 -29.16 21.54
C LEU A 251 -6.35 -29.78 22.81
N ARG A 252 -7.26 -29.09 23.51
CA ARG A 252 -7.96 -29.66 24.68
C ARG A 252 -8.71 -30.94 24.33
N SER A 253 -9.38 -30.98 23.19
CA SER A 253 -10.06 -32.20 22.72
C SER A 253 -9.08 -33.35 22.45
N ARG A 254 -7.90 -33.07 21.88
CA ARG A 254 -6.89 -34.10 21.60
C ARG A 254 -6.22 -34.62 22.88
N VAL A 255 -5.87 -33.72 23.80
CA VAL A 255 -5.35 -34.10 25.13
C VAL A 255 -6.36 -34.99 25.84
N SER A 256 -7.64 -34.59 25.88
CA SER A 256 -8.70 -35.38 26.48
C SER A 256 -8.88 -36.75 25.80
N ALA A 257 -8.77 -36.82 24.47
CA ALA A 257 -8.82 -38.09 23.75
C ALA A 257 -7.68 -39.03 24.17
N ILE A 258 -6.44 -38.54 24.26
CA ILE A 258 -5.29 -39.34 24.71
C ILE A 258 -5.47 -39.79 26.17
N GLU A 259 -5.94 -38.90 27.05
CA GLU A 259 -6.23 -39.22 28.45
C GLU A 259 -7.25 -40.35 28.60
N THR A 260 -8.29 -40.36 27.75
CA THR A 260 -9.30 -41.44 27.77
C THR A 260 -8.78 -42.77 27.21
N GLN A 261 -7.81 -42.74 26.29
CA GLN A 261 -7.23 -43.95 25.68
C GLN A 261 -6.20 -44.65 26.57
N LEU A 262 -5.44 -43.88 27.38
CA LEU A 262 -4.36 -44.40 28.23
C LEU A 262 -4.78 -45.55 29.18
N PRO A 263 -5.92 -45.48 29.91
CA PRO A 263 -6.37 -46.57 30.78
C PRO A 263 -6.64 -47.89 30.05
N ALA A 264 -7.22 -47.82 28.84
CA ALA A 264 -7.51 -49.02 28.05
C ALA A 264 -6.23 -49.71 27.57
N LEU A 265 -5.22 -48.93 27.15
CA LEU A 265 -3.91 -49.45 26.77
C LEU A 265 -3.16 -50.05 27.96
N LEU A 266 -3.23 -49.43 29.14
CA LEU A 266 -2.67 -49.98 30.37
C LEU A 266 -3.30 -51.32 30.74
N GLN A 267 -4.63 -51.44 30.62
CA GLN A 267 -5.35 -52.69 30.83
C GLN A 267 -4.93 -53.77 29.82
N ALA A 268 -4.88 -53.42 28.52
CA ALA A 268 -4.44 -54.33 27.47
C ALA A 268 -3.00 -54.84 27.70
N LYS A 269 -2.10 -53.96 28.17
CA LYS A 269 -0.74 -54.33 28.56
C LYS A 269 -0.73 -55.33 29.71
N MET A 270 -1.52 -55.10 30.77
CA MET A 270 -1.61 -56.04 31.90
C MET A 270 -2.13 -57.42 31.48
N LEU A 271 -3.11 -57.47 30.57
CA LEU A 271 -3.63 -58.71 30.01
C LEU A 271 -2.58 -59.45 29.18
N ALA A 272 -1.81 -58.74 28.33
CA ALA A 272 -0.73 -59.31 27.55
C ALA A 272 0.39 -59.92 28.42
N VAL A 273 0.77 -59.24 29.50
CA VAL A 273 1.73 -59.76 30.50
C VAL A 273 1.20 -61.02 31.18
N SER A 274 -0.07 -61.01 31.59
CA SER A 274 -0.71 -62.17 32.25
C SER A 274 -0.86 -63.36 31.28
N GLY A 275 -1.04 -63.10 29.99
CA GLY A 275 -1.08 -64.08 28.92
C GLY A 275 0.29 -64.53 28.39
N SER A 276 1.40 -64.12 29.02
CA SER A 276 2.78 -64.41 28.59
C SER A 276 3.17 -63.91 27.18
N ASN A 277 2.41 -62.97 26.60
CA ASN A 277 2.71 -62.37 25.29
C ASN A 277 3.60 -61.13 25.48
N PHE A 278 4.88 -61.35 25.75
CA PHE A 278 5.83 -60.29 26.10
C PHE A 278 6.18 -59.35 24.94
N GLY A 279 6.12 -59.82 23.68
CA GLY A 279 6.29 -58.96 22.50
C GLY A 279 5.23 -57.86 22.43
N THR A 280 3.94 -58.25 22.45
CA THR A 280 2.83 -57.29 22.48
C THR A 280 2.82 -56.41 23.73
N ALA A 281 3.25 -56.93 24.89
CA ALA A 281 3.34 -56.12 26.10
C ALA A 281 4.45 -55.05 26.03
N LYS A 282 5.54 -55.33 25.31
CA LYS A 282 6.62 -54.38 25.03
C LYS A 282 6.14 -53.29 24.07
N ASP A 283 5.50 -53.68 22.97
CA ASP A 283 4.96 -52.74 21.98
C ASP A 283 3.94 -51.79 22.63
N LEU A 284 2.99 -52.32 23.41
CA LEU A 284 2.03 -51.51 24.18
C LEU A 284 2.71 -50.60 25.21
N ALA A 285 3.84 -50.99 25.79
CA ALA A 285 4.59 -50.15 26.72
C ALA A 285 5.26 -48.97 26.01
N GLU A 286 5.77 -49.18 24.80
CA GLU A 286 6.33 -48.14 23.94
C GLU A 286 5.24 -47.17 23.48
N ASP A 287 4.07 -47.68 23.06
CA ASP A 287 2.91 -46.87 22.67
C ASP A 287 2.42 -45.99 23.82
N ILE A 288 2.26 -46.55 25.03
CA ILE A 288 1.86 -45.80 26.21
C ILE A 288 2.88 -44.69 26.52
N LYS A 289 4.18 -44.99 26.45
CA LYS A 289 5.23 -44.00 26.68
C LYS A 289 5.19 -42.89 25.63
N SER A 290 5.02 -43.25 24.36
CA SER A 290 4.90 -42.32 23.24
C SER A 290 3.68 -41.40 23.41
N LEU A 291 2.49 -41.95 23.64
CA LEU A 291 1.26 -41.19 23.86
C LEU A 291 1.33 -40.30 25.10
N THR A 292 1.97 -40.76 26.17
CA THR A 292 2.18 -39.93 27.37
C THR A 292 3.07 -38.72 27.05
N SER A 293 4.17 -38.93 26.30
CA SER A 293 5.04 -37.83 25.86
C SER A 293 4.35 -36.87 24.87
N GLU A 294 3.51 -37.39 23.97
CA GLU A 294 2.69 -36.54 23.08
C GLU A 294 1.72 -35.70 23.89
N LYS A 295 1.02 -36.29 24.88
CA LYS A 295 0.10 -35.59 25.77
C LYS A 295 0.81 -34.44 26.50
N GLU A 296 1.94 -34.71 27.14
CA GLU A 296 2.73 -33.70 27.86
C GLU A 296 3.18 -32.57 26.92
N GLY A 297 3.60 -32.90 25.68
CA GLY A 297 3.94 -31.91 24.66
C GLY A 297 2.74 -31.04 24.24
N LEU A 298 1.57 -31.65 24.02
CA LEU A 298 0.34 -30.94 23.67
C LEU A 298 -0.15 -30.04 24.81
N GLU A 299 -0.03 -30.49 26.07
CA GLU A 299 -0.33 -29.68 27.26
C GLU A 299 0.61 -28.48 27.39
N GLY A 300 1.90 -28.65 27.08
CA GLY A 300 2.87 -27.55 27.01
C GLY A 300 2.46 -26.50 25.98
N VAL A 301 2.13 -26.91 24.75
CA VAL A 301 1.66 -25.99 23.70
C VAL A 301 0.34 -25.31 24.09
N LEU A 302 -0.57 -26.03 24.73
CA LEU A 302 -1.83 -25.48 25.21
C LEU A 302 -1.60 -24.37 26.25
N ASN A 303 -0.68 -24.56 27.20
CA ASN A 303 -0.34 -23.54 28.20
C ASN A 303 0.23 -22.27 27.55
N GLU A 304 1.13 -22.40 26.58
CA GLU A 304 1.67 -21.26 25.84
C GLU A 304 0.57 -20.50 25.08
N LEU A 305 -0.34 -21.23 24.42
CA LEU A 305 -1.47 -20.60 23.72
C LEU A 305 -2.43 -19.89 24.67
N LEU A 306 -2.68 -20.42 25.87
CA LEU A 306 -3.50 -19.77 26.90
C LEU A 306 -2.85 -18.47 27.39
N ILE A 307 -1.53 -18.46 27.62
CA ILE A 307 -0.79 -17.25 28.00
C ILE A 307 -0.88 -16.20 26.87
N LEU A 308 -0.67 -16.61 25.62
CA LEU A 308 -0.82 -15.74 24.46
C LEU A 308 -2.25 -15.21 24.30
N SER A 309 -3.25 -16.05 24.55
CA SER A 309 -4.66 -15.67 24.53
C SER A 309 -4.96 -14.59 25.58
N ALA A 310 -4.50 -14.78 26.82
CA ALA A 310 -4.67 -13.79 27.88
C ALA A 310 -4.02 -12.44 27.54
N ARG A 311 -2.80 -12.46 26.97
CA ARG A 311 -2.13 -11.24 26.50
C ARG A 311 -2.90 -10.54 25.38
N ASN A 312 -3.43 -11.29 24.43
CA ASN A 312 -4.21 -10.73 23.31
C ASN A 312 -5.56 -10.18 23.77
N ILE A 313 -6.23 -10.82 24.73
CA ILE A 313 -7.47 -10.31 25.35
C ILE A 313 -7.18 -8.98 26.07
N GLN A 314 -6.14 -8.94 26.90
CA GLN A 314 -5.76 -7.70 27.58
C GLN A 314 -5.38 -6.59 26.60
N LYS A 315 -4.71 -6.93 25.49
CA LYS A 315 -4.40 -5.97 24.43
C LYS A 315 -5.69 -5.45 23.76
N LEU A 316 -6.64 -6.33 23.48
CA LEU A 316 -7.93 -5.98 22.88
C LEU A 316 -8.73 -5.03 23.78
N GLU A 317 -8.76 -5.30 25.09
CA GLU A 317 -9.40 -4.43 26.09
C GLU A 317 -8.80 -3.03 26.06
N ARG A 318 -7.46 -2.91 26.11
CA ARG A 318 -6.79 -1.60 26.03
C ARG A 318 -7.12 -0.85 24.74
N ILE A 319 -7.09 -1.53 23.59
CA ILE A 319 -7.44 -0.93 22.30
C ILE A 319 -8.90 -0.46 22.29
N LYS A 320 -9.81 -1.23 22.89
CA LYS A 320 -11.23 -0.87 22.98
C LYS A 320 -11.45 0.34 23.90
N ASP A 321 -10.74 0.40 25.02
CA ASP A 321 -10.79 1.55 25.92
C ASP A 321 -10.28 2.81 25.22
N ASP A 322 -9.13 2.72 24.54
CA ASP A 322 -8.58 3.83 23.74
C ASP A 322 -9.53 4.24 22.61
N TYR A 323 -10.20 3.28 21.97
CA TYR A 323 -11.21 3.53 20.95
C TYR A 323 -12.43 4.28 21.48
N SER A 324 -12.94 3.89 22.66
CA SER A 324 -14.06 4.59 23.29
C SER A 324 -13.73 6.03 23.63
N ARG A 325 -12.53 6.28 24.17
CA ARG A 325 -12.03 7.64 24.43
C ARG A 325 -11.91 8.46 23.15
N LEU A 326 -11.37 7.86 22.09
CA LEU A 326 -11.26 8.54 20.80
C LEU A 326 -12.63 8.89 20.21
N LYS A 327 -13.64 8.03 20.41
CA LYS A 327 -15.00 8.28 19.94
C LYS A 327 -15.64 9.44 20.70
N GLU A 328 -15.47 9.49 22.03
CA GLU A 328 -15.88 10.64 22.84
C GLU A 328 -15.19 11.94 22.39
N GLU A 329 -13.86 11.91 22.16
CA GLU A 329 -13.09 13.06 21.67
C GLU A 329 -13.56 13.53 20.27
N LEU A 330 -13.95 12.58 19.41
CA LEU A 330 -14.46 12.87 18.08
C LEU A 330 -15.84 13.55 18.15
N GLU A 331 -16.75 13.00 18.95
CA GLU A 331 -18.09 13.55 19.15
C GLU A 331 -18.04 14.93 19.81
N GLU A 332 -17.20 15.12 20.84
CA GLU A 332 -17.00 16.41 21.49
C GLU A 332 -16.39 17.43 20.51
N GLY A 333 -15.39 17.02 19.72
CA GLY A 333 -14.76 17.87 18.71
C GLY A 333 -15.74 18.31 17.62
N GLU A 334 -16.56 17.40 17.11
CA GLU A 334 -17.58 17.69 16.09
C GLU A 334 -18.66 18.62 16.65
N ALA A 335 -19.16 18.37 17.86
CA ALA A 335 -20.14 19.22 18.52
C ALA A 335 -19.60 20.63 18.80
N ALA A 336 -18.36 20.74 19.28
CA ALA A 336 -17.71 22.03 19.52
C ALA A 336 -17.51 22.82 18.22
N PHE A 337 -17.14 22.15 17.13
CA PHE A 337 -17.02 22.78 15.81
C PHE A 337 -18.37 23.29 15.31
N VAL A 338 -19.41 22.45 15.34
CA VAL A 338 -20.77 22.84 14.92
C VAL A 338 -21.28 24.03 15.73
N THR A 339 -21.09 23.99 17.06
CA THR A 339 -21.48 25.09 17.95
C THR A 339 -20.73 26.38 17.63
N SER A 340 -19.41 26.31 17.41
CA SER A 340 -18.60 27.48 17.05
C SER A 340 -19.02 28.08 15.71
N VAL A 341 -19.32 27.27 14.69
CA VAL A 341 -19.79 27.74 13.39
C VAL A 341 -21.16 28.42 13.54
N LYS A 342 -22.06 27.81 14.32
CA LYS A 342 -23.39 28.37 14.61
C LYS A 342 -23.28 29.71 15.33
N GLU A 343 -22.49 29.80 16.40
CA GLU A 343 -22.28 31.06 17.13
C GLU A 343 -21.70 32.16 16.25
N ASN A 344 -20.76 31.84 15.35
CA ASN A 344 -20.18 32.81 14.44
C ASN A 344 -21.21 33.29 13.39
N ALA A 345 -22.03 32.36 12.87
CA ALA A 345 -23.12 32.69 11.96
C ALA A 345 -24.17 33.57 12.64
N GLU A 346 -24.55 33.27 13.89
CA GLU A 346 -25.48 34.08 14.68
C GLU A 346 -24.96 35.51 14.93
N LYS A 347 -23.69 35.66 15.32
CA LYS A 347 -23.05 36.97 15.48
C LYS A 347 -23.03 37.78 14.18
N TYR A 348 -22.76 37.12 13.05
CA TYR A 348 -22.79 37.78 11.74
C TYR A 348 -24.21 38.19 11.35
N MET A 349 -25.21 37.34 11.58
CA MET A 349 -26.62 37.69 11.34
C MET A 349 -27.06 38.91 12.16
N GLU A 350 -26.75 38.96 13.46
CA GLU A 350 -27.08 40.11 14.33
C GLU A 350 -26.46 41.41 13.78
N MET A 351 -25.19 41.35 13.37
CA MET A 351 -24.51 42.48 12.74
C MET A 351 -25.14 42.88 11.41
N LEU A 352 -25.48 41.92 10.55
CA LEU A 352 -26.14 42.18 9.28
C LEU A 352 -27.51 42.81 9.48
N GLU A 353 -28.29 42.35 10.45
CA GLU A 353 -29.58 42.96 10.82
C GLU A 353 -29.38 44.41 11.22
N ASP A 354 -28.48 44.72 12.14
CA ASP A 354 -28.16 46.09 12.57
C ASP A 354 -27.74 47.00 11.39
N LYS A 355 -26.95 46.47 10.46
CA LYS A 355 -26.52 47.19 9.26
C LYS A 355 -27.65 47.38 8.27
N LEU A 356 -28.54 46.40 8.09
CA LEU A 356 -29.71 46.49 7.22
C LEU A 356 -30.61 47.65 7.62
N HIS A 357 -30.80 47.86 8.92
CA HIS A 357 -31.62 48.96 9.46
C HIS A 357 -30.98 50.35 9.29
N SER A 358 -29.66 50.43 9.09
CA SER A 358 -28.93 51.71 9.03
C SER A 358 -28.44 52.07 7.62
N CYS A 359 -28.51 51.16 6.66
CA CYS A 359 -27.93 51.34 5.32
C CYS A 359 -28.86 52.04 4.35
N ARG A 360 -28.27 52.91 3.53
CA ARG A 360 -28.94 53.68 2.48
C ARG A 360 -28.67 53.15 1.07
N SER A 361 -27.78 52.16 0.93
CA SER A 361 -27.41 51.55 -0.34
C SER A 361 -28.31 50.35 -0.63
N GLN A 362 -29.08 50.44 -1.72
CA GLN A 362 -29.95 49.36 -2.18
C GLN A 362 -29.18 48.10 -2.58
N LEU A 363 -27.93 48.25 -3.07
CA LEU A 363 -27.09 47.13 -3.46
C LEU A 363 -26.63 46.33 -2.23
N LEU A 364 -26.07 47.02 -1.23
CA LEU A 364 -25.62 46.36 0.01
C LEU A 364 -26.78 45.73 0.77
N GLN A 365 -27.95 46.38 0.78
CA GLN A 365 -29.14 45.82 1.39
C GLN A 365 -29.50 44.45 0.77
N ARG A 366 -29.47 44.32 -0.57
CA ARG A 366 -29.76 43.05 -1.24
C ARG A 366 -28.71 41.97 -0.99
N VAL A 367 -27.44 42.36 -0.90
CA VAL A 367 -26.34 41.42 -0.59
C VAL A 367 -26.50 40.89 0.83
N TRP A 368 -26.73 41.78 1.81
CA TRP A 368 -26.89 41.38 3.21
C TRP A 368 -28.19 40.59 3.46
N GLU A 369 -29.29 40.89 2.77
CA GLU A 369 -30.51 40.06 2.80
C GLU A 369 -30.21 38.62 2.33
N ALA A 370 -29.43 38.47 1.26
CA ALA A 370 -29.02 37.15 0.75
C ALA A 370 -28.04 36.43 1.70
N ASP A 371 -27.07 37.15 2.27
CA ASP A 371 -26.13 36.59 3.26
C ASP A 371 -26.87 36.12 4.53
N LEU A 372 -27.88 36.87 4.97
CA LEU A 372 -28.70 36.53 6.12
C LEU A 372 -29.54 35.26 5.86
N GLU A 373 -30.15 35.15 4.67
CA GLU A 373 -30.82 33.91 4.24
C GLU A 373 -29.84 32.72 4.17
N ALA A 374 -28.62 32.93 3.65
CA ALA A 374 -27.59 31.90 3.61
C ALA A 374 -27.17 31.43 5.01
N CYS A 375 -27.03 32.35 5.98
CA CYS A 375 -26.72 32.01 7.36
C CYS A 375 -27.86 31.24 8.04
N GLN A 376 -29.12 31.59 7.75
CA GLN A 376 -30.28 30.84 8.25
C GLN A 376 -30.30 29.42 7.70
N LEU A 377 -30.06 29.24 6.40
CA LEU A 377 -29.96 27.93 5.77
C LEU A 377 -28.81 27.09 6.35
N LEU A 378 -27.66 27.73 6.62
CA LEU A 378 -26.51 27.09 7.28
C LEU A 378 -26.90 26.54 8.66
N ILE A 379 -27.52 27.37 9.51
CA ILE A 379 -27.92 26.97 10.87
C ILE A 379 -28.96 25.84 10.82
N GLN A 380 -29.96 25.94 9.94
CA GLN A 380 -30.96 24.88 9.75
C GLN A 380 -30.31 23.56 9.28
N GLY A 381 -29.35 23.63 8.35
CA GLY A 381 -28.61 22.47 7.88
C GLY A 381 -27.83 21.77 8.98
N LEU A 382 -27.21 22.53 9.89
CA LEU A 382 -26.49 21.99 11.05
C LEU A 382 -27.44 21.31 12.06
N GLN A 383 -28.62 21.90 12.33
CA GLN A 383 -29.63 21.33 13.24
C GLN A 383 -30.24 20.01 12.72
N LEU A 384 -30.43 19.89 11.40
CA LEU A 384 -30.93 18.65 10.80
C LEU A 384 -29.93 17.50 10.97
N LYS A 385 -28.62 17.80 10.89
CA LYS A 385 -27.55 16.81 11.08
C LYS A 385 -27.50 16.31 12.54
N GLU A 386 -27.75 17.18 13.51
CA GLU A 386 -27.88 16.79 14.94
C GLU A 386 -29.08 15.84 15.16
N SER A 387 -30.20 16.07 14.47
CA SER A 387 -31.40 15.21 14.58
C SER A 387 -31.30 13.86 13.84
N SER A 388 -30.40 13.76 12.85
CA SER A 388 -30.20 12.54 12.06
C SER A 388 -29.19 11.57 12.67
N CYS A 389 -28.38 11.99 13.64
CA CYS A 389 -27.35 11.17 14.25
C CYS A 389 -27.86 10.19 15.34
N GLY A 390 -29.19 10.14 15.57
CA GLY A 390 -29.81 9.39 16.67
C GLY A 390 -30.52 8.08 16.30
N PHE A 391 -30.41 7.59 15.06
CA PHE A 391 -31.16 6.41 14.62
C PHE A 391 -30.26 5.29 14.08
N GLU A 392 -29.28 4.84 14.85
CA GLU A 392 -28.63 3.54 14.64
C GLU A 392 -28.41 2.81 15.97
N GLU A 393 -29.45 2.74 16.83
CA GLU A 393 -29.47 1.84 17.99
C GLU A 393 -30.87 1.24 18.23
N GLU A 394 -31.46 0.59 17.22
CA GLU A 394 -32.61 -0.31 17.44
C GLU A 394 -32.50 -1.56 16.58
N GLU A 395 -31.52 -2.40 16.89
CA GLU A 395 -31.55 -3.82 16.54
C GLU A 395 -31.20 -4.65 17.79
N ASN A 396 -32.11 -4.65 18.76
CA ASN A 396 -32.19 -5.67 19.81
C ASN A 396 -33.53 -5.53 20.55
N HIS A 397 -34.60 -6.07 19.98
CA HIS A 397 -35.68 -6.72 20.74
C HIS A 397 -36.57 -7.50 19.77
N MET A 398 -36.18 -8.74 19.50
CA MET A 398 -37.09 -9.74 18.96
C MET A 398 -37.95 -10.30 20.10
N ASP A 399 -39.26 -10.23 19.88
CA ASP A 399 -40.30 -11.15 20.35
C ASP A 399 -40.44 -11.42 21.85
N GLU A 400 -41.40 -10.72 22.46
CA GLU A 400 -42.46 -11.37 23.23
C GLU A 400 -43.67 -10.42 23.33
N MET A 401 -44.65 -10.57 22.42
CA MET A 401 -45.96 -9.99 22.62
C MET A 401 -47.04 -10.95 22.15
N GLU A 402 -47.79 -11.51 23.11
CA GLU A 402 -49.11 -12.04 22.87
C GLU A 402 -50.06 -11.66 24.01
N VAL A 403 -51.34 -11.50 23.63
CA VAL A 403 -52.57 -11.44 24.44
C VAL A 403 -53.22 -10.04 24.60
N THR A 404 -53.89 -9.64 23.52
CA THR A 404 -55.33 -9.28 23.40
C THR A 404 -56.04 -8.44 24.48
N ALA A 405 -56.72 -7.36 24.06
CA ALA A 405 -58.19 -7.26 23.85
C ALA A 405 -58.79 -5.87 24.16
N ASP A 406 -59.73 -5.47 23.30
CA ASP A 406 -60.86 -4.51 23.43
C ASP A 406 -60.59 -3.01 23.71
N ASP A 407 -61.31 -2.02 23.20
CA ASP A 407 -62.24 -1.75 22.07
C ASP A 407 -62.48 -0.18 22.16
N PRO A 408 -63.46 0.48 21.53
CA PRO A 408 -63.22 1.46 20.47
C PRO A 408 -63.67 2.89 20.83
N SER A 409 -63.14 3.91 20.13
CA SER A 409 -63.99 5.05 19.73
C SER A 409 -63.35 5.91 18.64
N ALA A 410 -64.02 5.95 17.48
CA ALA A 410 -64.02 7.07 16.54
C ALA A 410 -65.39 7.82 16.72
N PRO A 411 -65.78 8.88 15.95
CA PRO A 411 -65.17 9.44 14.74
C PRO A 411 -65.29 10.99 14.58
N GLU A 412 -65.01 11.48 13.36
CA GLU A 412 -65.36 12.78 12.73
C GLU A 412 -64.22 13.83 12.69
N LYS A 413 -63.90 14.53 11.58
CA LYS A 413 -64.51 14.70 10.25
C LYS A 413 -63.47 15.31 9.27
N ARG A 414 -63.31 14.66 8.12
CA ARG A 414 -63.11 15.13 6.72
C ARG A 414 -62.70 16.60 6.44
N LYS A 415 -61.68 16.81 5.59
CA LYS A 415 -61.84 17.07 4.13
C LYS A 415 -60.50 17.29 3.38
N ASP A 416 -60.27 16.40 2.42
CA ASP A 416 -59.63 16.48 1.10
C ASP A 416 -58.89 17.76 0.65
N ALA A 417 -57.64 17.61 0.24
CA ALA A 417 -57.06 18.25 -0.94
C ALA A 417 -55.87 17.44 -1.51
N LEU A 418 -56.15 16.78 -2.63
CA LEU A 418 -55.28 16.23 -3.68
C LEU A 418 -53.75 16.29 -3.53
N LEU A 419 -53.14 15.10 -3.46
CA LEU A 419 -51.76 14.83 -3.89
C LEU A 419 -51.78 14.26 -5.32
N PRO A 420 -50.88 14.65 -6.23
CA PRO A 420 -50.62 13.90 -7.46
C PRO A 420 -49.84 12.61 -7.13
N GLU A 421 -50.27 11.51 -7.75
CA GLU A 421 -49.59 10.22 -7.76
C GLU A 421 -48.10 10.38 -8.16
N VAL A 422 -47.22 10.07 -7.21
CA VAL A 422 -45.83 9.72 -7.51
C VAL A 422 -45.82 8.28 -8.00
N PHE A 423 -45.44 8.10 -9.26
CA PHE A 423 -45.09 6.82 -9.83
C PHE A 423 -44.11 6.07 -8.91
N PRO A 424 -44.36 4.80 -8.55
CA PRO A 424 -43.36 3.98 -7.89
C PRO A 424 -42.25 3.67 -8.90
N CYS A 425 -41.09 4.31 -8.73
CA CYS A 425 -39.88 3.89 -9.40
C CYS A 425 -39.45 2.53 -8.81
N PRO A 426 -39.13 1.51 -9.62
CA PRO A 426 -38.98 0.16 -9.14
C PRO A 426 -37.61 -0.07 -8.48
N LYS A 427 -37.65 -0.60 -7.26
CA LYS A 427 -36.62 -1.47 -6.64
C LYS A 427 -35.16 -1.00 -6.78
N GLN A 428 -34.71 -0.25 -5.78
CA GLN A 428 -33.28 0.00 -5.50
C GLN A 428 -32.54 -1.22 -4.91
N THR A 429 -33.13 -2.42 -4.89
CA THR A 429 -32.48 -3.63 -4.36
C THR A 429 -31.49 -4.29 -5.32
N LYS A 430 -31.26 -3.73 -6.52
CA LYS A 430 -30.35 -4.32 -7.52
C LYS A 430 -28.98 -3.64 -7.63
N LEU A 431 -28.84 -2.40 -7.15
CA LEU A 431 -27.58 -1.65 -7.24
C LEU A 431 -26.63 -1.95 -6.07
N GLU A 432 -27.16 -2.31 -4.89
CA GLU A 432 -26.34 -2.69 -3.73
C GLU A 432 -25.66 -4.06 -3.92
N GLU A 433 -26.36 -5.02 -4.54
CA GLU A 433 -25.75 -6.30 -4.93
C GLU A 433 -24.66 -6.11 -6.00
N GLU A 434 -24.86 -5.20 -6.96
CA GLU A 434 -23.85 -4.91 -7.98
C GLU A 434 -22.62 -4.22 -7.39
N PHE A 435 -22.78 -3.34 -6.39
CA PHE A 435 -21.66 -2.69 -5.71
C PHE A 435 -20.87 -3.65 -4.82
N PHE A 436 -21.54 -4.60 -4.16
CA PHE A 436 -20.91 -5.64 -3.34
C PHE A 436 -20.18 -6.69 -4.20
N VAL A 437 -20.74 -7.03 -5.37
CA VAL A 437 -20.07 -7.89 -6.36
C VAL A 437 -18.90 -7.15 -7.01
N PHE A 438 -18.99 -5.83 -7.22
CA PHE A 438 -17.88 -5.04 -7.77
C PHE A 438 -16.73 -4.89 -6.76
N SER A 439 -17.02 -4.71 -5.47
CA SER A 439 -16.00 -4.62 -4.41
C SER A 439 -15.32 -5.97 -4.15
N ALA A 440 -16.08 -7.08 -4.14
CA ALA A 440 -15.52 -8.42 -4.04
C ALA A 440 -14.65 -8.76 -5.25
N LYS A 441 -15.10 -8.43 -6.46
CA LYS A 441 -14.35 -8.65 -7.71
C LYS A 441 -13.13 -7.72 -7.82
N LEU A 442 -13.19 -6.52 -7.24
CA LEU A 442 -12.04 -5.63 -7.13
C LEU A 442 -11.05 -6.16 -6.10
N GLY A 443 -11.52 -6.67 -4.96
CA GLY A 443 -10.70 -7.33 -3.94
C GLY A 443 -9.98 -8.57 -4.48
N GLU A 444 -10.67 -9.43 -5.23
CA GLU A 444 -10.07 -10.57 -5.92
C GLU A 444 -9.05 -10.14 -6.97
N LYS A 445 -9.33 -9.07 -7.72
CA LYS A 445 -8.36 -8.51 -8.67
C LYS A 445 -7.15 -7.91 -7.98
N CYS A 446 -7.32 -7.21 -6.86
CA CYS A 446 -6.23 -6.69 -6.05
C CYS A 446 -5.40 -7.82 -5.46
N ALA A 447 -6.02 -8.88 -4.94
CA ALA A 447 -5.32 -10.07 -4.47
C ALA A 447 -4.55 -10.77 -5.60
N ALA A 448 -5.15 -10.90 -6.79
CA ALA A 448 -4.49 -11.44 -7.96
C ALA A 448 -3.33 -10.56 -8.45
N ILE A 449 -3.45 -9.23 -8.34
CA ILE A 449 -2.35 -8.29 -8.65
C ILE A 449 -1.24 -8.42 -7.61
N SER A 450 -1.57 -8.52 -6.31
CA SER A 450 -0.60 -8.72 -5.23
C SER A 450 0.13 -10.05 -5.38
N GLU A 451 -0.59 -11.13 -5.68
CA GLU A 451 0.02 -12.45 -5.93
C GLU A 451 0.89 -12.42 -7.19
N LYS A 452 0.45 -11.72 -8.24
CA LYS A 452 1.24 -11.55 -9.46
C LYS A 452 2.46 -10.66 -9.24
N LEU A 453 2.39 -9.68 -8.34
CA LEU A 453 3.53 -8.87 -7.92
C LEU A 453 4.53 -9.70 -7.12
N VAL A 454 4.07 -10.54 -6.20
CA VAL A 454 4.94 -11.49 -5.47
C VAL A 454 5.57 -12.48 -6.45
N GLN A 455 4.82 -13.02 -7.40
CA GLN A 455 5.37 -13.90 -8.43
C GLN A 455 6.34 -13.17 -9.37
N LEU A 456 6.09 -11.90 -9.69
CA LEU A 456 7.00 -11.07 -10.48
C LEU A 456 8.26 -10.72 -9.69
N GLU A 457 8.14 -10.50 -8.38
CA GLU A 457 9.26 -10.25 -7.47
C GLU A 457 10.09 -11.54 -7.30
N ASP A 458 9.46 -12.69 -7.13
CA ASP A 458 10.12 -14.00 -7.15
C ASP A 458 10.76 -14.29 -8.51
N GLN A 459 10.11 -13.90 -9.62
CA GLN A 459 10.69 -14.00 -10.97
C GLN A 459 11.83 -13.01 -11.17
N LEU A 460 11.77 -11.82 -10.59
CA LEU A 460 12.85 -10.83 -10.64
C LEU A 460 14.03 -11.34 -9.82
N GLN A 461 13.77 -11.86 -8.63
CA GLN A 461 14.76 -12.42 -7.72
C GLN A 461 15.41 -13.67 -8.31
N THR A 462 14.64 -14.57 -8.93
CA THR A 462 15.18 -15.72 -9.66
C THR A 462 15.85 -15.31 -10.99
N SER A 463 15.45 -14.22 -11.63
CA SER A 463 16.14 -13.67 -12.80
C SER A 463 17.45 -12.98 -12.43
N ILE A 464 17.51 -12.30 -11.28
CA ILE A 464 18.72 -11.76 -10.67
C ILE A 464 19.66 -12.92 -10.33
N CYS A 465 19.14 -14.00 -9.73
CA CYS A 465 19.91 -15.23 -9.51
C CYS A 465 20.37 -15.92 -10.81
N ARG A 466 19.59 -15.86 -11.91
CA ARG A 466 19.98 -16.44 -13.21
C ARG A 466 20.91 -15.55 -14.03
N VAL A 467 20.95 -14.24 -13.79
CA VAL A 467 21.95 -13.33 -14.39
C VAL A 467 23.31 -13.52 -13.72
N ASP A 468 23.35 -13.92 -12.44
CA ASP A 468 24.59 -14.35 -11.77
C ASP A 468 25.07 -15.77 -12.17
N GLU A 469 24.22 -16.58 -12.83
CA GLU A 469 24.59 -17.91 -13.39
C GLU A 469 24.85 -17.88 -14.92
N GLY A 470 24.91 -16.70 -15.53
CA GLY A 470 25.11 -16.49 -16.96
C GLY A 470 26.29 -15.59 -17.32
N VAL A 471 27.45 -15.76 -16.65
CA VAL A 471 28.77 -15.30 -17.13
C VAL A 471 29.79 -16.43 -17.02
#